data_AF-A0A1B2ILM4-F1
#
_entry.id   AF-A0A1B2ILM4-F1
#
_cell.length_a   1.000
_cell.length_b   1.000
_cell.length_c   1.000
_cell.angle_alpha   90.00
_cell.angle_beta   90.00
_cell.angle_gamma   90.00
#
_symmetry.space_group_name_H-M   'P 1'
#
loop_
_entity.id
_entity.type
_entity.pdbx_description
1 polymer ?
#
loop_
_entity_poly.entity_id
_entity_poly.type
_entity_poly.pdbx_seq_one_letter_code
_entity_poly.pdbx_strand_id
1 'polypeptide(L)'
;RSIRVLLLLHLAALLLDWAAGVGRVRKKATRTRSCLDLPEEILEQMFGRLSVGVMSAFHHALQLEPRDKLNLTCPTTARPLTDRKNRLPVNLLSISPWAYRISYDPTRYPRYIPEAYCLCKGCLTGLYGEESDQHRSTPVYAPSVILKRTGSCIGGRHSYTEIYVSIAVGCTCVPLLEKARDGQNGNQSLERPEPKAGQLASAGKKV
;
A
#
# COMPACT_ATOMS: atom_id res chain seq x y z
N ARG A 1 42.88 37.85 -67.65
CA ARG A 1 42.87 36.57 -66.87
C ARG A 1 42.45 36.81 -65.41
N SER A 2 42.94 37.87 -64.75
CA SER A 2 42.67 38.17 -63.34
C SER A 2 41.19 38.49 -63.00
N ILE A 3 40.44 39.10 -63.91
CA ILE A 3 39.02 39.47 -63.68
C ILE A 3 38.11 38.24 -63.58
N ARG A 4 38.37 37.18 -64.38
CA ARG A 4 37.58 35.94 -64.34
C ARG A 4 37.81 35.15 -63.04
N VAL A 5 39.00 35.25 -62.46
CA VAL A 5 39.34 34.61 -61.18
C VAL A 5 38.64 35.32 -60.01
N LEU A 6 38.59 36.65 -60.03
CA LEU A 6 37.86 37.45 -59.04
C LEU A 6 36.35 37.20 -59.09
N LEU A 7 35.77 37.06 -60.29
CA LEU A 7 34.35 36.72 -60.45
C LEU A 7 34.02 35.31 -59.93
N LEU A 8 34.89 34.33 -60.17
CA LEU A 8 34.73 32.96 -59.65
C LEU A 8 34.87 32.90 -58.13
N LEU A 9 35.78 33.70 -57.55
CA LEU A 9 35.92 33.82 -56.09
C LEU A 9 34.69 34.49 -55.45
N HIS A 10 34.11 35.51 -56.08
CA HIS A 10 32.88 36.14 -55.60
C HIS A 10 31.66 35.20 -55.73
N LEU A 11 31.54 34.46 -56.84
CA LEU A 11 30.51 33.43 -57.01
C LEU A 11 30.66 32.29 -55.99
N ALA A 12 31.89 31.86 -55.68
CA ALA A 12 32.14 30.86 -54.66
C ALA A 12 31.80 31.38 -53.25
N ALA A 13 32.11 32.64 -52.93
CA ALA A 13 31.74 33.25 -51.66
C ALA A 13 30.22 33.35 -51.48
N LEU A 14 29.50 33.77 -52.53
CA LEU A 14 28.04 33.83 -52.55
C LEU A 14 27.37 32.44 -52.41
N LEU A 15 28.02 31.38 -52.88
CA LEU A 15 27.54 30.00 -52.73
C LEU A 15 27.84 29.41 -51.34
N LEU A 16 28.91 29.85 -50.66
CA LEU A 16 29.20 29.42 -49.28
C LEU A 16 28.26 30.09 -48.26
N ASP A 17 27.80 31.30 -48.49
CA ASP A 17 26.86 31.99 -47.59
C ASP A 17 25.46 31.39 -47.59
N TRP A 18 25.07 30.65 -48.64
CA TRP A 18 23.76 30.00 -48.72
C TRP A 18 23.68 28.68 -47.90
N ALA A 19 24.81 28.14 -47.45
CA ALA A 19 24.85 26.90 -46.68
C ALA A 19 24.71 27.09 -45.15
N ALA A 20 24.54 28.32 -44.66
CA ALA A 20 24.43 28.64 -43.23
C ALA A 20 22.97 28.80 -42.73
N GLY A 21 21.99 28.34 -43.51
CA GLY A 21 20.57 28.59 -43.27
C GLY A 21 19.73 27.39 -42.85
N VAL A 22 20.29 26.31 -42.31
CA VAL A 22 19.48 25.26 -41.65
C VAL A 22 19.56 25.49 -40.15
N GLY A 23 18.73 26.41 -39.67
CA GLY A 23 18.42 26.53 -38.26
C GLY A 23 17.98 25.16 -37.76
N ARG A 24 18.85 24.49 -36.99
CA ARG A 24 18.45 23.31 -36.24
C ARG A 24 17.31 23.77 -35.35
N VAL A 25 16.08 23.42 -35.71
CA VAL A 25 14.95 23.43 -34.78
C VAL A 25 15.39 22.47 -33.68
N ARG A 26 15.97 23.04 -32.62
CA ARG A 26 16.20 22.35 -31.37
C ARG A 26 14.81 21.89 -30.97
N LYS A 27 14.50 20.61 -31.21
CA LYS A 27 13.29 19.98 -30.71
C LYS A 27 13.34 20.25 -29.21
N LYS A 28 12.62 21.28 -28.78
CA LYS A 28 12.49 21.61 -27.37
C LYS A 28 11.75 20.39 -26.86
N ALA A 29 12.49 19.49 -26.21
CA ALA A 29 11.92 18.31 -25.59
C ALA A 29 10.70 18.82 -24.85
N THR A 30 9.51 18.45 -25.33
CA THR A 30 8.26 18.81 -24.71
C THR A 30 8.35 18.11 -23.38
N ARG A 31 8.79 18.85 -22.36
CA ARG A 31 8.90 18.40 -20.99
C ARG A 31 7.44 18.19 -20.60
N THR A 32 6.93 16.97 -20.82
CA THR A 32 5.61 16.56 -20.38
C THR A 32 5.60 16.85 -18.90
N ARG A 33 4.94 17.94 -18.50
CA ARG A 33 4.85 18.32 -17.10
C ARG A 33 4.19 17.15 -16.39
N SER A 34 4.90 16.57 -15.44
CA SER A 34 4.33 15.57 -14.55
C SER A 34 3.16 16.21 -13.81
N CYS A 35 2.08 15.47 -13.68
CA CYS A 35 0.93 15.93 -12.92
C CYS A 35 1.33 16.10 -11.46
N LEU A 36 0.81 17.17 -10.86
CA LEU A 36 1.05 17.49 -9.46
C LEU A 36 -0.06 16.87 -8.61
N ASP A 37 0.23 16.60 -7.35
CA ASP A 37 -0.81 16.20 -6.40
C ASP A 37 -1.78 17.36 -6.14
N LEU A 38 -2.99 17.06 -5.66
CA LEU A 38 -3.85 18.10 -5.10
C LEU A 38 -3.15 18.77 -3.89
N PRO A 39 -3.45 20.05 -3.62
CA PRO A 39 -3.10 20.68 -2.34
C PRO A 39 -3.49 19.77 -1.17
N GLU A 40 -2.62 19.68 -0.17
CA GLU A 40 -2.77 18.76 0.96
C GLU A 40 -4.09 19.04 1.67
N GLU A 41 -4.43 20.32 1.87
CA GLU A 41 -5.65 20.79 2.54
C GLU A 41 -6.93 20.22 1.90
N ILE A 42 -6.94 20.10 0.57
CA ILE A 42 -8.09 19.53 -0.15
C ILE A 42 -8.16 18.02 0.05
N LEU A 43 -7.02 17.33 0.05
CA LEU A 43 -6.95 15.90 0.34
C LEU A 43 -7.39 15.61 1.78
N GLU A 44 -6.96 16.43 2.75
CA GLU A 44 -7.37 16.29 4.15
C GLU A 44 -8.88 16.51 4.29
N GLN A 45 -9.44 17.50 3.60
CA GLN A 45 -10.88 17.76 3.61
C GLN A 45 -11.67 16.62 2.97
N MET A 46 -11.23 16.09 1.82
CA MET A 46 -11.86 14.94 1.17
C MET A 46 -11.81 13.72 2.09
N PHE A 47 -10.63 13.40 2.63
CA PHE A 47 -10.43 12.26 3.52
C PHE A 47 -11.23 12.42 4.82
N GLY A 48 -11.24 13.61 5.41
CA GLY A 48 -11.95 13.94 6.63
C GLY A 48 -13.45 13.67 6.51
N ARG A 49 -14.06 13.98 5.35
CA ARG A 49 -15.48 13.67 5.07
C ARG A 49 -15.78 12.18 5.00
N LEU A 50 -14.84 11.36 4.52
CA LEU A 50 -14.99 9.92 4.38
C LEU A 50 -14.68 9.15 5.66
N SER A 51 -13.85 9.73 6.52
CA SER A 51 -13.37 9.14 7.76
C SER A 51 -14.10 9.64 9.01
N VAL A 52 -15.17 10.43 8.85
CA VAL A 52 -16.05 10.84 9.96
C VAL A 52 -16.55 9.59 10.69
N GLY A 53 -16.24 9.48 11.99
CA GLY A 53 -16.56 8.31 12.82
C GLY A 53 -15.43 7.25 12.92
N VAL A 54 -14.39 7.35 12.09
CA VAL A 54 -13.22 6.44 12.07
C VAL A 54 -11.90 7.19 12.37
N MET A 55 -11.92 8.53 12.30
CA MET A 55 -10.77 9.43 12.50
C MET A 55 -10.38 9.66 13.97
N SER A 56 -9.95 8.60 14.65
CA SER A 56 -9.19 8.72 15.90
C SER A 56 -8.13 7.62 16.10
N ALA A 57 -8.21 6.51 15.34
CA ALA A 57 -7.32 5.37 15.57
C ALA A 57 -5.84 5.64 15.23
N PHE A 58 -5.55 6.50 14.24
CA PHE A 58 -4.19 6.64 13.71
C PHE A 58 -3.40 7.83 14.26
N HIS A 59 -4.08 8.86 14.79
CA HIS A 59 -3.39 10.06 15.29
C HIS A 59 -2.40 9.71 16.41
N HIS A 60 -2.80 8.82 17.33
CA HIS A 60 -1.93 8.37 18.41
C HIS A 60 -0.78 7.48 17.95
N ALA A 61 -0.94 6.71 16.86
CA ALA A 61 0.11 5.86 16.32
C ALA A 61 1.16 6.66 15.54
N LEU A 62 0.76 7.74 14.87
CA LEU A 62 1.65 8.67 14.17
C LEU A 62 2.37 9.65 15.12
N GLN A 63 1.82 9.88 16.32
CA GLN A 63 2.45 10.64 17.41
C GLN A 63 3.47 9.81 18.21
N LEU A 64 3.61 8.51 17.93
CA LEU A 64 4.67 7.72 18.53
C LEU A 64 6.00 8.24 17.95
N GLU A 65 6.70 9.07 18.73
CA GLU A 65 8.06 9.54 18.44
C GLU A 65 8.95 8.39 17.93
N PRO A 66 9.98 8.69 17.10
CA PRO A 66 10.84 7.67 16.48
C PRO A 66 11.42 6.73 17.53
N ARG A 67 10.84 5.54 17.65
CA ARG A 67 11.23 4.48 18.59
C ARG A 67 12.45 3.72 18.09
N ASP A 68 13.47 4.43 17.61
CA ASP A 68 14.76 3.89 17.21
C ASP A 68 15.57 3.34 18.42
N LYS A 69 15.02 3.39 19.64
CA LYS A 69 15.70 3.01 20.89
C LYS A 69 15.09 1.84 21.66
N LEU A 70 13.98 1.24 21.22
CA LEU A 70 13.53 -0.02 21.81
C LEU A 70 13.88 -1.15 20.85
N ASN A 71 14.62 -2.16 21.33
CA ASN A 71 14.75 -3.43 20.62
C ASN A 71 13.37 -4.09 20.59
N LEU A 72 12.61 -3.89 19.51
CA LEU A 72 11.22 -4.32 19.34
C LEU A 72 11.14 -5.82 19.01
N THR A 73 11.60 -6.63 19.95
CA THR A 73 11.53 -8.10 19.91
C THR A 73 10.46 -8.59 20.88
N CYS A 74 9.98 -9.83 20.70
CA CYS A 74 9.14 -10.49 21.70
C CYS A 74 9.83 -10.45 23.07
N PRO A 75 9.19 -9.91 24.13
CA PRO A 75 9.79 -9.86 25.45
C PRO A 75 9.87 -11.28 26.04
N THR A 76 11.08 -11.72 26.38
CA THR A 76 11.35 -13.09 26.86
C THR A 76 11.18 -13.26 28.38
N THR A 77 10.90 -12.19 29.12
CA THR A 77 10.74 -12.22 30.58
C THR A 77 9.73 -11.17 31.01
N ALA A 78 8.91 -11.47 32.03
CA ALA A 78 8.13 -10.47 32.73
C ALA A 78 9.00 -9.23 33.00
N ARG A 79 8.67 -8.12 32.34
CA ARG A 79 9.43 -6.87 32.51
C ARG A 79 9.39 -6.54 34.00
N PRO A 80 10.54 -6.30 34.66
CA PRO A 80 10.52 -5.87 36.04
C PRO A 80 9.67 -4.61 36.13
N LEU A 81 8.72 -4.60 37.07
CA LEU A 81 7.83 -3.48 37.35
C LEU A 81 8.59 -2.28 37.99
N THR A 82 9.89 -2.12 37.68
CA THR A 82 10.80 -1.22 38.38
C THR A 82 10.98 0.13 37.69
N ASP A 83 10.43 0.34 36.49
CA ASP A 83 10.39 1.67 35.89
C ASP A 83 9.01 2.31 36.03
N ARG A 84 8.63 2.59 37.29
CA ARG A 84 7.39 3.32 37.65
C ARG A 84 7.31 4.74 37.08
N LYS A 85 8.32 5.20 36.34
CA LYS A 85 8.40 6.58 35.83
C LYS A 85 7.88 6.74 34.41
N ASN A 86 7.65 5.67 33.66
CA ASN A 86 7.10 5.76 32.30
C ASN A 86 5.97 4.74 32.08
N ARG A 87 4.72 5.22 32.05
CA ARG A 87 3.54 4.39 31.74
C ARG A 87 3.67 3.88 30.31
N LEU A 88 4.03 2.62 30.15
CA LEU A 88 4.14 1.99 28.83
C LEU A 88 2.77 2.03 28.12
N PRO A 89 2.75 2.18 26.78
CA PRO A 89 1.51 2.16 26.02
C PRO A 89 0.90 0.75 25.98
N VAL A 90 -0.41 0.67 25.75
CA VAL A 90 -1.19 -0.58 25.76
C VAL A 90 -0.61 -1.65 24.84
N ASN A 91 -0.04 -1.28 23.69
CA ASN A 91 0.54 -2.21 22.73
C ASN A 91 1.73 -3.01 23.27
N LEU A 92 2.45 -2.48 24.28
CA LEU A 92 3.56 -3.17 24.94
C LEU A 92 3.15 -3.87 26.25
N LEU A 93 1.94 -3.60 26.75
CA LEU A 93 1.36 -4.24 27.94
C LEU A 93 0.42 -5.40 27.59
N SER A 94 0.04 -5.54 26.31
CA SER A 94 -0.77 -6.64 25.82
C SER A 94 -0.06 -7.99 25.97
N ILE A 95 -0.85 -9.05 26.22
CA ILE A 95 -0.39 -10.45 26.15
C ILE A 95 0.04 -10.86 24.73
N SER A 96 -0.40 -10.11 23.72
CA SER A 96 0.03 -10.25 22.32
C SER A 96 0.60 -8.91 21.89
N PRO A 97 1.83 -8.56 22.31
CA PRO A 97 2.37 -7.24 22.11
C PRO A 97 2.63 -6.95 20.62
N TRP A 98 2.45 -5.69 20.23
CA TRP A 98 2.66 -5.25 18.86
C TRP A 98 3.46 -3.95 18.77
N ALA A 99 4.07 -3.74 17.63
CA ALA A 99 4.65 -2.47 17.23
C ALA A 99 4.05 -2.03 15.87
N TYR A 100 4.34 -0.80 15.47
CA TYR A 100 3.87 -0.25 14.21
C TYR A 100 5.05 -0.09 13.26
N ARG A 101 4.84 -0.45 12.00
CA ARG A 101 5.68 -0.05 10.87
C ARG A 101 4.93 1.00 10.07
N ILE A 102 5.64 2.00 9.54
CA ILE A 102 5.03 3.03 8.71
C ILE A 102 5.09 2.61 7.25
N SER A 103 3.93 2.39 6.65
CA SER A 103 3.75 2.13 5.22
C SER A 103 3.63 3.46 4.48
N TYR A 104 4.64 3.78 3.67
CA TYR A 104 4.66 4.97 2.83
C TYR A 104 4.28 4.63 1.39
N ASP A 105 3.38 5.43 0.81
CA ASP A 105 3.02 5.35 -0.60
C ASP A 105 2.62 6.74 -1.12
N PRO A 106 3.37 7.29 -2.10
CA PRO A 106 3.11 8.61 -2.64
C PRO A 106 1.83 8.67 -3.48
N THR A 107 1.26 7.53 -3.87
CA THR A 107 0.08 7.45 -4.75
C THR A 107 -1.23 7.40 -3.97
N ARG A 108 -1.22 7.62 -2.66
CA ARG A 108 -2.42 7.67 -1.84
C ARG A 108 -2.36 8.77 -0.78
N TYR A 109 -3.51 9.09 -0.22
CA TYR A 109 -3.65 9.93 0.97
C TYR A 109 -4.51 9.21 2.04
N PRO A 110 -4.08 9.14 3.31
CA PRO A 110 -2.80 9.63 3.82
C PRO A 110 -1.61 8.82 3.27
N ARG A 111 -0.48 9.50 3.03
CA ARG A 111 0.72 8.89 2.44
C ARG A 111 1.38 7.90 3.40
N TYR A 112 1.30 8.18 4.69
CA TYR A 112 1.85 7.38 5.78
C TYR A 112 0.72 6.68 6.53
N ILE A 113 0.80 5.36 6.62
CA ILE A 113 -0.15 4.53 7.36
C ILE A 113 0.62 3.68 8.36
N PRO A 114 0.32 3.75 9.67
CA PRO A 114 0.91 2.86 10.64
C PRO A 114 0.21 1.50 10.61
N GLU A 115 0.96 0.45 10.27
CA GLU A 115 0.48 -0.94 10.27
C GLU A 115 1.06 -1.70 11.46
N ALA A 116 0.18 -2.29 12.27
CA ALA A 116 0.59 -3.11 13.39
C ALA A 116 1.22 -4.43 12.93
N TYR A 117 2.22 -4.90 13.67
CA TYR A 117 2.78 -6.24 13.58
C TYR A 117 3.05 -6.81 14.96
N CYS A 118 2.79 -8.10 15.11
CA CYS A 118 2.97 -8.77 16.39
C CYS A 118 4.46 -9.01 16.65
N LEU A 119 4.89 -8.76 17.89
CA LEU A 119 6.28 -8.99 18.30
C LEU A 119 6.55 -10.48 18.58
N CYS A 120 5.54 -11.20 19.05
CA CYS A 120 5.59 -12.62 19.39
C CYS A 120 4.81 -13.47 18.38
N LYS A 121 5.14 -14.77 18.28
CA LYS A 121 4.39 -15.75 17.50
C LYS A 121 3.20 -16.30 18.30
N GLY A 122 3.45 -16.70 19.54
CA GLY A 122 2.47 -17.08 20.57
C GLY A 122 2.05 -15.88 21.43
N CYS A 123 1.50 -16.16 22.60
CA CYS A 123 1.06 -15.13 23.55
C CYS A 123 1.77 -15.27 24.90
N LEU A 124 1.96 -14.15 25.59
CA LEU A 124 2.60 -14.07 26.90
C LEU A 124 1.61 -14.46 28.01
N THR A 125 1.23 -15.74 28.02
CA THR A 125 0.28 -16.33 28.99
C THR A 125 0.99 -17.22 30.02
N GLY A 126 2.30 -17.42 29.87
CA GLY A 126 3.12 -18.15 30.83
C GLY A 126 3.15 -17.52 32.23
N LEU A 127 3.48 -18.34 33.24
CA LEU A 127 3.49 -17.96 34.65
C LEU A 127 4.47 -16.82 34.96
N TYR A 128 5.55 -16.71 34.19
CA TYR A 128 6.56 -15.65 34.29
C TYR A 128 6.53 -14.72 33.06
N GLY A 129 5.40 -14.70 32.36
CA GLY A 129 5.23 -13.93 31.12
C GLY A 129 5.94 -14.54 29.93
N GLU A 130 6.28 -15.84 29.97
CA GLU A 130 6.81 -16.57 28.83
C GLU A 130 5.75 -16.75 27.72
N GLU A 131 6.24 -16.86 26.50
CA GLU A 131 5.44 -17.14 25.32
C GLU A 131 4.92 -18.58 25.38
N SER A 132 3.59 -18.74 25.27
CA SER A 132 2.92 -20.03 25.18
C SER A 132 2.69 -20.43 23.74
N ASP A 133 3.08 -21.65 23.39
CA ASP A 133 2.84 -22.25 22.07
C ASP A 133 1.40 -22.71 21.86
N GLN A 134 0.53 -22.71 22.88
CA GLN A 134 -0.88 -23.09 22.74
C GLN A 134 -1.74 -22.01 22.07
N HIS A 135 -1.22 -20.78 22.05
CA HIS A 135 -1.90 -19.62 21.49
C HIS A 135 -1.07 -19.00 20.38
N ARG A 136 -1.70 -18.14 19.59
CA ARG A 136 -1.06 -17.40 18.51
C ARG A 136 -1.40 -15.92 18.60
N SER A 137 -0.37 -15.08 18.58
CA SER A 137 -0.54 -13.65 18.34
C SER A 137 -0.92 -13.44 16.88
N THR A 138 -2.10 -12.86 16.65
CA THR A 138 -2.66 -12.63 15.31
C THR A 138 -3.01 -11.15 15.13
N PRO A 139 -2.64 -10.52 14.00
CA PRO A 139 -3.00 -9.13 13.75
C PRO A 139 -4.51 -8.97 13.60
N VAL A 140 -5.04 -7.90 14.21
CA VAL A 140 -6.44 -7.47 14.08
C VAL A 140 -6.52 -6.40 13.01
N TYR A 141 -7.39 -6.60 12.03
CA TYR A 141 -7.56 -5.69 10.91
C TYR A 141 -8.81 -4.84 11.06
N ALA A 142 -8.70 -3.56 10.72
CA ALA A 142 -9.82 -2.64 10.62
C ALA A 142 -9.98 -2.16 9.17
N PRO A 143 -11.22 -2.03 8.65
CA PRO A 143 -11.46 -1.38 7.37
C PRO A 143 -11.14 0.11 7.51
N SER A 144 -10.40 0.65 6.55
CA SER A 144 -10.00 2.06 6.51
C SER A 144 -10.12 2.60 5.10
N VAL A 145 -10.69 3.79 4.97
CA VAL A 145 -10.76 4.50 3.69
C VAL A 145 -9.41 5.16 3.38
N ILE A 146 -9.02 5.18 2.11
CA ILE A 146 -7.89 5.99 1.61
C ILE A 146 -8.29 6.64 0.28
N LEU A 147 -7.67 7.77 -0.04
CA LEU A 147 -7.79 8.39 -1.35
C LEU A 147 -6.66 7.89 -2.23
N LYS A 148 -6.96 7.12 -3.26
CA LYS A 148 -5.96 6.62 -4.21
C LYS A 148 -5.88 7.52 -5.43
N ARG A 149 -4.66 7.86 -5.83
CA ARG A 149 -4.35 8.59 -7.05
C ARG A 149 -4.79 7.77 -8.25
N THR A 150 -5.53 8.41 -9.13
CA THR A 150 -5.90 7.86 -10.44
C THR A 150 -4.85 8.21 -11.49
N GLY A 151 -4.81 7.45 -12.58
CA GLY A 151 -3.95 7.78 -13.74
C GLY A 151 -4.38 9.04 -14.50
N SER A 152 -5.56 9.59 -14.18
CA SER A 152 -6.14 10.76 -14.84
C SER A 152 -5.54 12.06 -14.29
N CYS A 153 -5.34 13.02 -15.19
CA CYS A 153 -4.75 14.32 -14.89
C CYS A 153 -5.65 15.44 -15.41
N ILE A 154 -6.25 16.18 -14.49
CA ILE A 154 -7.23 17.24 -14.78
C ILE A 154 -6.60 18.57 -14.38
N GLY A 155 -6.46 19.48 -15.33
CA GLY A 155 -5.85 20.80 -15.06
C GLY A 155 -4.41 20.73 -14.53
N GLY A 156 -3.66 19.67 -14.88
CA GLY A 156 -2.28 19.44 -14.38
C GLY A 156 -2.20 18.85 -12.97
N ARG A 157 -3.33 18.45 -12.38
CA ARG A 157 -3.40 17.81 -11.06
C ARG A 157 -3.90 16.36 -11.20
N HIS A 158 -3.39 15.45 -10.38
CA HIS A 158 -3.92 14.09 -10.31
C HIS A 158 -5.33 14.06 -9.73
N SER A 159 -6.25 13.30 -10.31
CA SER A 159 -7.53 13.01 -9.64
C SER A 159 -7.39 11.86 -8.64
N TYR A 160 -8.27 11.82 -7.63
CA TYR A 160 -8.27 10.82 -6.56
C TYR A 160 -9.64 10.16 -6.44
N THR A 161 -9.64 8.89 -6.07
CA THR A 161 -10.85 8.10 -5.79
C THR A 161 -10.71 7.42 -4.44
N GLU A 162 -11.81 7.30 -3.71
CA GLU A 162 -11.85 6.56 -2.45
C GLU A 162 -11.77 5.05 -2.69
N ILE A 163 -11.02 4.35 -1.85
CA ILE A 163 -11.03 2.89 -1.74
C ILE A 163 -10.94 2.48 -0.27
N TYR A 164 -11.45 1.30 0.05
CA TYR A 164 -11.31 0.70 1.38
C TYR A 164 -10.17 -0.32 1.38
N VAL A 165 -9.31 -0.21 2.39
CA VAL A 165 -8.19 -1.10 2.63
C VAL A 165 -8.27 -1.69 4.03
N SER A 166 -7.65 -2.84 4.22
CA SER A 166 -7.59 -3.53 5.51
C SER A 166 -6.25 -3.20 6.18
N ILE A 167 -6.29 -2.49 7.31
CA ILE A 167 -5.09 -2.05 8.04
C ILE A 167 -5.02 -2.79 9.36
N ALA A 168 -3.87 -3.39 9.65
CA ALA A 168 -3.63 -4.00 10.96
C ALA A 168 -3.51 -2.89 12.02
N VAL A 169 -4.40 -2.89 13.01
CA VAL A 169 -4.46 -1.87 14.07
C VAL A 169 -3.88 -2.34 15.40
N GLY A 170 -3.71 -3.65 15.57
CA GLY A 170 -3.10 -4.24 16.75
C GLY A 170 -2.94 -5.74 16.61
N CYS A 171 -2.59 -6.41 17.70
CA CYS A 171 -2.58 -7.87 17.78
C CYS A 171 -3.52 -8.35 18.87
N THR A 172 -4.06 -9.55 18.67
CA THR A 172 -4.87 -10.27 19.63
C THR A 172 -4.32 -11.67 19.82
N CYS A 173 -4.71 -12.31 20.93
CA CYS A 173 -4.34 -13.67 21.25
C CYS A 173 -5.49 -14.62 20.93
N VAL A 174 -5.24 -15.62 20.09
CA VAL A 174 -6.22 -16.66 19.74
C VAL A 174 -5.68 -18.04 20.08
N PRO A 175 -6.53 -18.99 20.51
CA PRO A 175 -6.09 -20.37 20.67
C PRO A 175 -5.68 -20.97 19.32
N LEU A 176 -4.68 -21.85 19.31
CA LEU A 176 -4.40 -22.68 18.14
C LEU A 176 -5.61 -23.61 17.93
N LEU A 177 -6.37 -23.37 16.87
CA LEU A 177 -7.36 -24.35 16.41
C LEU A 177 -6.58 -25.57 15.91
N GLU A 178 -6.63 -26.69 16.64
CA GLU A 178 -6.21 -28.00 16.16
C GLU A 178 -7.06 -28.39 14.94
N LYS A 179 -6.72 -27.91 13.75
CA LYS A 179 -7.34 -28.37 12.51
C LYS A 179 -6.32 -28.53 11.39
N ALA A 180 -5.41 -29.48 11.60
CA ALA A 180 -4.61 -30.11 10.55
C ALA A 180 -4.10 -31.52 10.96
N ARG A 181 -4.81 -32.23 11.86
CA ARG A 181 -4.48 -33.61 12.25
C ARG A 181 -5.60 -34.64 12.07
N ASP A 182 -6.67 -34.31 11.34
CA ASP A 182 -7.68 -35.28 10.91
C ASP A 182 -7.95 -35.17 9.41
N GLY A 183 -6.90 -35.31 8.61
CA GLY A 183 -6.94 -35.37 7.15
C GLY A 183 -6.34 -36.66 6.56
N GLN A 184 -6.11 -37.67 7.39
CA GLN A 184 -5.63 -38.99 6.97
C GLN A 184 -6.37 -40.06 7.78
N ASN A 185 -7.62 -40.39 7.42
CA ASN A 185 -8.11 -41.77 7.35
C ASN A 185 -9.56 -41.77 6.85
N GLY A 186 -9.80 -42.35 5.67
CA GLY A 186 -11.16 -42.46 5.13
C GLY A 186 -11.18 -42.62 3.63
N ASN A 187 -10.69 -43.76 3.15
CA ASN A 187 -10.98 -44.22 1.79
C ASN A 187 -12.49 -44.47 1.68
N GLN A 188 -13.26 -43.48 1.20
CA GLN A 188 -14.57 -43.73 0.61
C GLN A 188 -14.68 -42.93 -0.69
N SER A 189 -14.26 -43.61 -1.77
CA SER A 189 -14.80 -43.43 -3.10
C SER A 189 -16.31 -43.53 -3.01
N LEU A 190 -17.05 -42.48 -3.33
CA LEU A 190 -18.47 -42.53 -3.68
C LEU A 190 -18.78 -41.35 -4.60
N GLU A 191 -19.44 -41.68 -5.70
CA GLU A 191 -19.49 -40.93 -6.95
C GLU A 191 -20.28 -39.62 -6.89
N ARG A 192 -19.89 -38.71 -7.78
CA ARG A 192 -20.51 -37.42 -8.06
C ARG A 192 -21.67 -37.60 -9.06
N PRO A 193 -22.92 -37.24 -8.76
CA PRO A 193 -23.95 -37.14 -9.79
C PRO A 193 -23.78 -35.82 -10.56
N GLU A 194 -23.68 -35.91 -11.87
CA GLU A 194 -23.73 -34.77 -12.80
C GLU A 194 -25.12 -34.12 -12.81
N PRO A 195 -25.22 -32.77 -12.94
CA PRO A 195 -26.51 -32.11 -13.12
C PRO A 195 -26.99 -32.28 -14.57
N LYS A 196 -28.12 -32.98 -14.74
CA LYS A 196 -28.81 -33.15 -16.02
C LYS A 196 -29.26 -31.80 -16.60
N ALA A 197 -28.80 -31.50 -17.81
CA ALA A 197 -29.27 -30.41 -18.64
C ALA A 197 -30.75 -30.63 -19.01
N GLY A 198 -31.60 -29.64 -18.72
CA GLY A 198 -32.98 -29.61 -19.18
C GLY A 198 -33.05 -29.40 -20.69
N GLN A 199 -33.50 -30.43 -21.41
CA GLN A 199 -33.78 -30.36 -22.84
C GLN A 199 -35.11 -29.65 -23.09
N LEU A 200 -35.04 -28.54 -23.84
CA LEU A 200 -36.16 -27.85 -24.46
C LEU A 200 -36.92 -28.84 -25.35
N ALA A 201 -38.20 -29.08 -25.07
CA ALA A 201 -39.09 -29.78 -25.99
C ALA A 201 -39.50 -28.83 -27.13
N SER A 202 -39.20 -29.22 -28.37
CA SER A 202 -39.72 -28.64 -29.60
C SER A 202 -40.28 -29.74 -30.50
N ALA A 203 -41.26 -29.35 -31.32
CA ALA A 203 -42.08 -30.13 -32.26
C ALA A 203 -43.21 -30.96 -31.61
N GLY A 204 -44.47 -30.93 -32.06
CA GLY A 204 -45.03 -30.40 -33.29
C GLY A 204 -45.94 -31.45 -33.95
N LYS A 205 -47.27 -31.25 -33.84
CA LYS A 205 -48.32 -31.45 -34.87
C LYS A 205 -48.74 -32.87 -35.36
N LYS A 206 -50.08 -33.06 -35.33
CA LYS A 206 -50.99 -33.91 -36.16
C LYS A 206 -50.96 -35.44 -35.96
N VAL A 207 -52.11 -36.02 -35.57
CA VAL A 207 -53.22 -36.49 -36.45
C VAL A 207 -54.54 -36.24 -35.71
#